data_AF-A0A941DBI9-F1
#
_entry.id   AF-A0A941DBI9-F1
#
_cell.length_a   1.000
_cell.length_b   1.000
_cell.length_c   1.000
_cell.angle_alpha   90.00
_cell.angle_beta   90.00
_cell.angle_gamma   90.00
#
_symmetry.space_group_name_H-M   'P 1'
#
loop_
_entity.id
_entity.type
_entity.pdbx_description
1 polymer ?
#
loop_
_entity_poly.entity_id
_entity_poly.type
_entity_poly.pdbx_seq_one_letter_code
_entity_poly.pdbx_strand_id
1 'polypeptide(L)'
;MAQQNIRLSLSLANGNLILEALAERPFKQVFELIGELNQQASSLFSPSAQGHELAVFTLSPNQLRLILEVLGEMPYNRVHRLLQNMHQQLQEATTGV
;
A
#
# COMPACT_ATOMS: atom_id res chain seq x y z
N MET A 1 14.22 9.98 -16.41
CA MET A 1 13.59 10.76 -15.32
C MET A 1 13.66 9.92 -14.06
N ALA A 2 14.24 10.46 -12.98
CA ALA A 2 14.40 9.71 -11.72
C ALA A 2 13.03 9.44 -11.12
N GLN A 3 12.56 8.19 -11.17
CA GLN A 3 11.34 7.78 -10.49
C GLN A 3 11.61 7.85 -8.99
N GLN A 4 11.01 8.84 -8.35
CA GLN A 4 11.10 9.01 -6.90
C GLN A 4 10.23 7.93 -6.27
N ASN A 5 10.86 6.93 -5.67
CA ASN A 5 10.13 5.91 -4.94
C ASN A 5 9.58 6.50 -3.63
N ILE A 6 8.29 6.27 -3.40
CA ILE A 6 7.55 6.69 -2.22
C ILE A 6 7.69 5.59 -1.18
N ARG A 7 8.13 5.96 0.01
CA ARG A 7 8.20 5.07 1.17
C ARG A 7 6.91 5.20 1.97
N LEU A 8 6.25 4.08 2.23
CA LEU A 8 4.94 4.06 2.86
C LEU A 8 4.88 3.02 3.97
N SER A 9 4.45 3.43 5.16
CA SER A 9 4.35 2.54 6.30
C SER A 9 2.98 1.85 6.30
N LEU A 10 2.98 0.54 6.06
CA LEU A 10 1.79 -0.30 5.99
C LEU A 10 1.89 -1.46 6.98
N SER A 11 0.78 -1.79 7.64
CA SER A 11 0.68 -3.03 8.40
C SER A 11 0.35 -4.21 7.48
N LEU A 12 0.53 -5.43 7.98
CA LEU A 12 0.10 -6.64 7.27
C LEU A 12 -1.40 -6.60 6.94
N ALA A 13 -2.22 -6.12 7.88
CA ALA A 13 -3.67 -5.95 7.65
C ALA A 13 -3.97 -4.96 6.51
N ASN A 14 -3.24 -3.85 6.45
CA ASN A 14 -3.38 -2.86 5.38
C ASN A 14 -2.89 -3.42 4.03
N GLY A 15 -1.79 -4.18 4.04
CA GLY A 15 -1.27 -4.88 2.86
C GLY A 15 -2.28 -5.87 2.29
N ASN A 16 -2.91 -6.68 3.14
CA ASN A 16 -3.97 -7.60 2.73
C ASN A 16 -5.16 -6.87 2.11
N LEU A 17 -5.60 -5.75 2.70
CA LEU A 17 -6.65 -4.91 2.12
C LEU A 17 -6.30 -4.37 0.73
N ILE A 18 -5.05 -3.94 0.53
CA ILE A 18 -4.56 -3.49 -0.78
C ILE A 18 -4.57 -4.65 -1.78
N LEU A 19 -4.12 -5.84 -1.37
CA LEU A 19 -4.14 -7.03 -2.22
C LEU A 19 -5.56 -7.46 -2.60
N GLU A 20 -6.50 -7.42 -1.66
CA GLU A 20 -7.93 -7.66 -1.91
C GLU A 20 -8.47 -6.68 -2.96
N ALA A 21 -8.22 -5.38 -2.79
CA ALA A 21 -8.68 -4.36 -3.74
C ALA A 21 -8.05 -4.55 -5.14
N LEU A 22 -6.75 -4.84 -5.19
CA LEU A 22 -6.04 -5.11 -6.44
C LEU A 22 -6.58 -6.37 -7.13
N ALA A 23 -7.00 -7.39 -6.38
CA ALA A 23 -7.54 -8.63 -6.94
C ALA A 23 -8.89 -8.43 -7.66
N GLU A 24 -9.62 -7.34 -7.38
CA GLU A 24 -10.86 -7.00 -8.10
C GLU A 24 -10.60 -6.38 -9.48
N ARG A 25 -9.36 -5.97 -9.78
CA ARG A 25 -8.98 -5.40 -11.08
C ARG A 25 -8.49 -6.48 -12.06
N PRO A 26 -8.45 -6.17 -13.37
CA PRO A 26 -7.91 -7.09 -14.37
C PRO A 26 -6.46 -7.47 -14.04
N PHE A 27 -6.19 -8.77 -13.91
CA PHE A 27 -4.89 -9.32 -13.51
C PHE A 27 -3.68 -8.70 -14.22
N LYS A 28 -3.78 -8.42 -15.53
CA LYS A 28 -2.72 -7.80 -16.33
C LYS A 28 -2.26 -6.41 -15.84
N GLN A 29 -3.12 -5.70 -15.10
CA GLN A 29 -2.80 -4.35 -14.59
C GLN A 29 -2.16 -4.40 -13.19
N VAL A 30 -2.42 -5.46 -12.42
CA VAL A 30 -2.08 -5.53 -10.99
C VAL A 30 -1.04 -6.59 -10.65
N PHE A 31 -0.79 -7.56 -11.54
CA PHE A 31 0.09 -8.71 -11.27
C PHE A 31 1.49 -8.30 -10.83
N GLU A 32 2.13 -7.36 -11.55
CA GLU A 32 3.47 -6.91 -11.20
C GLU A 32 3.49 -6.23 -9.82
N LEU A 33 2.51 -5.36 -9.54
CA LEU A 33 2.38 -4.69 -8.26
C LEU A 33 2.12 -5.67 -7.11
N ILE A 34 1.22 -6.64 -7.30
CA ILE A 34 0.94 -7.69 -6.32
C ILE A 34 2.22 -8.51 -6.05
N GLY A 35 2.97 -8.83 -7.10
CA GLY A 35 4.25 -9.55 -6.99
C GLY A 35 5.27 -8.78 -6.15
N GLU A 36 5.47 -7.49 -6.45
CA GLU A 36 6.39 -6.63 -5.71
C GLU A 36 5.96 -6.42 -4.26
N LEU A 37 4.67 -6.21 -4.00
CA LEU A 37 4.12 -6.10 -2.64
C LEU A 37 4.36 -7.39 -1.84
N ASN A 38 4.11 -8.56 -2.44
CA ASN A 38 4.34 -9.84 -1.77
C ASN A 38 5.83 -10.11 -1.50
N GLN A 39 6.70 -9.76 -2.45
CA GLN A 39 8.15 -9.90 -2.27
C GLN A 39 8.66 -9.01 -1.14
N GLN A 40 8.22 -7.75 -1.11
CA GLN A 40 8.53 -6.81 -0.03
C GLN A 40 7.97 -7.32 1.30
N ALA A 41 6.71 -7.74 1.35
CA ALA A 41 6.09 -8.27 2.57
C ALA A 41 6.85 -9.48 3.13
N SER A 42 7.27 -10.41 2.27
CA SER A 42 8.04 -11.60 2.69
C SER A 42 9.42 -11.26 3.24
N SER A 43 9.99 -10.11 2.83
CA SER A 43 11.30 -9.64 3.29
C SER A 43 11.20 -8.71 4.51
N LEU A 44 10.10 -7.97 4.62
CA LEU A 44 9.86 -6.98 5.66
C LEU A 44 9.20 -7.57 6.90
N PHE A 45 8.32 -8.55 6.72
CA PHE A 45 7.66 -9.27 7.80
C PHE A 45 8.37 -10.59 8.04
N SER A 46 8.81 -10.80 9.28
CA SER A 46 9.20 -12.13 9.72
C SER A 46 7.98 -13.07 9.72
N PRO A 47 8.15 -14.39 9.53
CA PRO A 47 7.05 -15.35 9.62
C PRO A 47 6.35 -15.36 11.00
N SER A 48 6.99 -14.78 12.02
CA SER A 48 6.47 -14.56 13.37
C SER A 48 5.77 -13.21 13.57
N ALA A 49 5.71 -12.36 12.53
CA ALA A 49 5.22 -11.00 12.66
C ALA A 49 3.73 -10.98 13.00
N GLN A 50 3.37 -10.13 13.97
CA GLN A 50 1.97 -9.95 14.34
C GLN A 50 1.31 -8.95 13.37
N GLY A 51 0.03 -9.15 13.04
CA GLY A 51 -0.67 -8.39 12.00
C GLY A 51 -0.76 -6.86 12.16
N HIS A 52 -0.24 -6.31 13.27
CA HIS A 52 -0.15 -4.88 13.57
C HIS A 52 1.24 -4.28 13.35
N GLU A 53 2.28 -5.07 13.09
CA GLU A 53 3.61 -4.53 12.77
C GLU A 53 3.54 -3.69 11.49
N LEU A 54 4.17 -2.51 11.54
CA LEU A 54 4.29 -1.61 10.40
C LEU A 54 5.60 -1.89 9.68
N ALA A 55 5.52 -2.07 8.37
CA ALA A 55 6.66 -2.22 7.48
C ALA A 55 6.70 -1.08 6.46
N VAL A 56 7.90 -0.67 6.07
CA VAL A 56 8.10 0.39 5.07
C VAL A 56 8.16 -0.25 3.69
N PHE A 57 7.10 -0.06 2.92
CA PHE A 57 7.03 -0.45 1.52
C PHE A 57 7.57 0.67 0.63
N THR A 58 8.21 0.29 -0.44
CA THR A 58 8.74 1.19 -1.45
C THR A 58 7.91 1.02 -2.73
N LEU A 59 7.25 2.09 -3.15
CA LEU A 59 6.31 2.11 -4.28
C LEU A 59 6.67 3.23 -5.25
N SER A 60 6.45 3.02 -6.54
CA SER A 60 6.51 4.11 -7.51
C SER A 60 5.24 5.00 -7.42
N PRO A 61 5.28 6.25 -7.91
CA PRO A 61 4.10 7.11 -7.92
C PRO A 61 2.90 6.50 -8.67
N ASN A 62 3.17 5.77 -9.76
CA ASN A 62 2.12 5.10 -10.54
C ASN A 62 1.47 3.96 -9.75
N GLN A 63 2.27 3.20 -8.99
CA GLN A 63 1.76 2.12 -8.15
C GLN A 63 0.91 2.68 -7.00
N LEU A 64 1.39 3.74 -6.35
CA LEU A 64 0.62 4.40 -5.29
C LEU A 64 -0.72 4.91 -5.83
N ARG A 65 -0.72 5.55 -7.01
CA ARG A 65 -1.95 6.01 -7.65
C ARG A 65 -2.90 4.87 -7.93
N LEU A 66 -2.41 3.76 -8.48
CA LEU A 66 -3.23 2.58 -8.72
C LEU A 66 -3.84 2.07 -7.41
N ILE A 67 -3.04 1.94 -6.34
CA ILE A 67 -3.52 1.52 -5.01
C ILE A 67 -4.64 2.45 -4.52
N LEU A 68 -4.46 3.77 -4.61
CA LEU A 68 -5.48 4.72 -4.21
C LEU A 68 -6.76 4.62 -5.05
N GLU A 69 -6.63 4.38 -6.36
CA GLU A 69 -7.77 4.18 -7.27
C GLU A 69 -8.58 2.93 -6.89
N VAL A 70 -7.94 1.78 -6.67
CA VAL A 70 -8.65 0.55 -6.26
C VAL A 70 -9.22 0.64 -4.85
N LEU A 71 -8.49 1.23 -3.92
CA LEU A 71 -9.01 1.45 -2.57
C LEU A 71 -10.23 2.40 -2.62
N GLY A 72 -10.23 3.41 -3.48
CA GLY A 72 -11.36 4.32 -3.66
C GLY A 72 -12.63 3.66 -4.22
N GLU A 73 -12.49 2.52 -4.91
CA GLU A 73 -13.61 1.74 -5.47
C GLU A 73 -14.20 0.74 -4.47
N MET A 74 -13.47 0.39 -3.41
CA MET A 74 -13.95 -0.54 -2.39
C MET A 74 -15.05 0.09 -1.51
N PRO A 75 -15.98 -0.73 -0.97
CA PRO A 75 -17.07 -0.24 -0.13
C PRO A 75 -16.54 0.54 1.08
N TYR A 76 -17.02 1.77 1.23
CA TYR A 76 -16.52 2.83 2.12
C TYR A 76 -16.21 2.40 3.57
N ASN A 77 -16.98 1.44 4.09
CA ASN A 77 -16.82 0.93 5.46
C ASN A 77 -15.48 0.20 5.70
N ARG A 78 -14.83 -0.34 4.66
CA ARG A 78 -13.56 -1.09 4.80
C ARG A 78 -12.31 -0.22 4.64
N VAL A 79 -12.39 0.84 3.85
CA VAL A 79 -11.20 1.59 3.38
C VAL A 79 -10.89 2.84 4.21
N HIS A 80 -11.87 3.37 4.94
CA HIS A 80 -11.76 4.66 5.62
C HIS A 80 -10.54 4.76 6.55
N ARG A 81 -10.22 3.71 7.32
CA ARG A 81 -9.03 3.70 8.19
C ARG A 81 -7.71 3.75 7.43
N LEU A 82 -7.61 3.07 6.29
CA LEU A 82 -6.38 3.04 5.50
C LEU A 82 -6.16 4.40 4.83
N LEU A 83 -7.20 4.97 4.22
CA LEU A 83 -7.14 6.29 3.59
C LEU A 83 -6.81 7.40 4.59
N GLN A 84 -7.33 7.35 5.82
CA GLN A 84 -6.98 8.33 6.85
C GLN A 84 -5.50 8.23 7.23
N ASN A 85 -4.97 7.02 7.46
CA ASN A 85 -3.55 6.84 7.79
C ASN A 85 -2.62 7.30 6.65
N MET A 86 -2.99 7.05 5.39
CA MET A 86 -2.18 7.46 4.24
C MET A 86 -2.22 8.97 4.00
N HIS A 87 -3.38 9.61 4.18
CA HIS A 87 -3.46 11.08 4.14
C HIS A 87 -2.63 11.74 5.23
N GLN A 88 -2.63 11.17 6.43
CA GLN A 88 -1.85 11.69 7.56
C GLN A 88 -0.34 11.59 7.27
N GLN A 89 0.14 10.45 6.75
CA GLN A 89 1.54 10.28 6.36
C GLN A 89 1.96 11.23 5.23
N LEU A 90 1.09 11.50 4.25
CA LEU A 90 1.36 12.48 3.19
C LEU A 90 1.47 13.91 3.73
N GLN A 91 0.63 14.29 4.69
CA GLN A 91 0.70 15.59 5.35
C GLN A 91 1.97 15.74 6.18
N GLU A 92 2.36 14.70 6.92
CA GLU A 92 3.61 14.68 7.69
C GLU A 92 4.84 14.74 6.77
N ALA A 93 4.81 14.06 5.63
CA ALA A 93 5.87 14.10 4.63
C ALA A 93 5.97 15.43 3.86
N THR A 94 4.89 16.21 3.80
CA THR A 94 4.85 17.53 3.12
C THR A 94 4.99 18.72 4.07
N THR A 95 4.77 18.53 5.38
CA THR A 95 4.84 19.60 6.40
C THR A 95 6.14 19.57 7.20
N GLY A 96 7.04 18.61 6.96
CA GLY A 96 8.40 18.63 7.52
C GLY A 96 9.32 19.61 6.79
N VAL A 97 9.18 20.91 7.08
CA VAL A 97 10.15 21.99 6.78
C VAL A 97 10.46 22.74 8.07
#